data_AF-A0A967LVA4-F1
#
_entry.id   AF-A0A967LVA4-F1
#
_cell.length_a   1.000
_cell.length_b   1.000
_cell.length_c   1.000
_cell.angle_alpha   90.00
_cell.angle_beta   90.00
_cell.angle_gamma   90.00
#
_symmetry.space_group_name_H-M   'P 1'
#
loop_
_entity.id
_entity.type
_entity.pdbx_description
1 polymer ?
#
loop_
_entity_poly.entity_id
_entity_poly.type
_entity_poly.pdbx_seq_one_letter_code
_entity_poly.pdbx_strand_id
1 'polypeptide(L)'
;MSQKNSDIPVALTFDDVLLLPAASKVLPNEVDVRTKLTRTISMNIPLMSAAMDTVTEANTAISMAREGGIGIIHKNMSIERQAREVDKVKKSESGMIIDPVTMHPEQKISEVLEV
;
A
#
# COMPACT_ATOMS: atom_id res chain seq x y z
N MET A 1 54.65 5.52 -2.86
CA MET A 1 53.53 4.68 -2.41
C MET A 1 52.44 4.79 -3.46
N SER A 2 52.44 3.83 -4.39
CA SER A 2 51.37 3.61 -5.35
C SER A 2 50.28 2.82 -4.64
N GLN A 3 49.01 3.25 -4.71
CA GLN A 3 47.88 2.43 -5.15
C GLN A 3 46.51 3.10 -4.97
N LYS A 4 45.73 3.04 -6.06
CA LYS A 4 44.26 3.05 -6.20
C LYS A 4 43.51 4.34 -5.84
N ASN A 5 43.46 5.26 -6.82
CA ASN A 5 42.21 5.99 -7.04
C ASN A 5 41.19 4.94 -7.48
N SER A 6 40.22 4.64 -6.61
CA SER A 6 39.11 3.77 -6.92
C SER A 6 38.26 4.38 -8.03
N ASP A 7 38.10 3.65 -9.14
CA ASP A 7 37.10 3.94 -10.17
C ASP A 7 35.69 3.80 -9.57
N ILE A 8 35.23 4.82 -8.84
CA ILE A 8 33.85 4.89 -8.33
C ILE A 8 32.97 5.40 -9.47
N PRO A 9 31.95 4.65 -9.90
CA PRO A 9 31.06 5.09 -10.95
C PRO A 9 30.23 6.30 -10.48
N VAL A 10 29.98 7.22 -11.41
CA VAL A 10 29.09 8.36 -11.19
C VAL A 10 27.67 7.85 -10.92
N ALA A 11 27.01 8.42 -9.91
CA ALA A 11 25.61 8.19 -9.60
C ALA A 11 24.79 9.46 -9.88
N LEU A 12 23.57 9.29 -10.38
CA LEU A 12 22.65 10.37 -10.73
C LEU A 12 21.41 10.32 -9.80
N THR A 13 20.90 11.48 -9.42
CA THR A 13 19.61 11.66 -8.74
C THR A 13 18.53 12.13 -9.73
N PHE A 14 17.28 12.30 -9.27
CA PHE A 14 16.16 12.73 -10.10
C PHE A 14 16.39 14.11 -10.76
N ASP A 15 17.00 15.04 -10.04
CA ASP A 15 17.24 16.40 -10.53
C ASP A 15 18.39 16.50 -11.55
N ASP A 16 19.19 15.44 -11.72
CA ASP A 16 20.30 15.41 -12.68
C ASP A 16 19.86 15.08 -14.10
N VAL A 17 18.62 14.65 -14.32
CA VAL A 17 18.15 14.09 -15.60
C VAL A 17 16.77 14.61 -15.99
N LEU A 18 16.52 14.61 -17.30
CA LEU A 18 15.21 14.91 -17.88
C LEU A 18 14.82 13.82 -18.87
N LEU A 19 13.52 13.54 -18.97
CA LEU A 19 12.98 12.68 -20.01
C LEU A 19 12.92 13.46 -21.32
N LEU A 20 13.57 12.94 -22.37
CA LEU A 20 13.48 13.52 -23.71
C LEU A 20 12.12 13.20 -24.33
N PRO A 21 11.34 14.20 -24.79
CA PRO A 21 10.09 13.97 -25.47
C PRO A 21 10.28 13.15 -26.77
N ALA A 22 9.32 12.28 -27.07
CA ALA A 22 9.29 11.48 -28.29
C ALA A 22 7.89 11.50 -28.91
N ALA A 23 7.79 11.15 -30.19
CA ALA A 23 6.50 11.05 -30.87
C ALA A 23 5.62 9.98 -30.21
N SER A 24 4.42 10.36 -29.78
CA SER A 24 3.41 9.45 -29.20
C SER A 24 2.21 9.32 -30.14
N LYS A 25 1.63 8.13 -30.17
CA LYS A 25 0.32 7.85 -30.80
C LYS A 25 -0.78 7.58 -29.78
N VAL A 26 -0.46 7.67 -28.49
CA VAL A 26 -1.36 7.37 -27.37
C VAL A 26 -1.66 8.65 -26.61
N LEU A 27 -2.95 8.87 -26.30
CA LEU A 27 -3.36 10.00 -25.48
C LEU A 27 -3.12 9.69 -23.98
N PRO A 28 -2.83 10.69 -23.13
CA PRO A 28 -2.51 10.45 -21.72
C PRO A 28 -3.56 9.64 -20.94
N ASN A 29 -4.85 9.79 -21.27
CA ASN A 29 -5.96 9.07 -20.63
C ASN A 29 -6.14 7.62 -21.13
N GLU A 30 -5.41 7.21 -22.18
CA GLU A 30 -5.43 5.87 -22.75
C GLU A 30 -4.23 5.02 -22.30
N VAL A 31 -3.29 5.62 -21.54
CA VAL A 31 -2.09 4.93 -21.05
C VAL A 31 -2.46 3.95 -19.94
N ASP A 32 -2.01 2.70 -20.07
CA ASP A 32 -2.12 1.69 -19.03
C ASP A 32 -1.00 1.87 -17.99
N VAL A 33 -1.38 2.23 -16.76
CA VAL A 33 -0.46 2.43 -15.63
C VAL A 33 -0.39 1.23 -14.68
N ARG A 34 -1.04 0.11 -15.02
CA ARG A 34 -1.03 -1.09 -14.20
C ARG A 34 0.39 -1.65 -14.09
N THR A 35 0.73 -2.19 -12.91
CA THR A 35 2.07 -2.73 -12.65
C THR A 35 2.00 -3.98 -11.77
N LYS A 36 3.13 -4.69 -11.65
CA LYS A 36 3.28 -5.85 -10.77
C LYS A 36 4.29 -5.53 -9.68
N LEU A 37 3.84 -5.56 -8.43
CA LEU A 37 4.71 -5.41 -7.28
C LEU A 37 5.53 -6.69 -7.04
N THR A 38 4.88 -7.84 -7.18
CA THR A 38 5.51 -9.16 -7.05
C THR A 38 5.03 -10.07 -8.18
N ARG A 39 5.53 -11.33 -8.23
CA ARG A 39 5.03 -12.33 -9.17
C ARG A 39 3.51 -12.58 -9.06
N THR A 40 2.92 -12.34 -7.90
CA THR A 40 1.52 -12.66 -7.59
C THR A 40 0.66 -11.43 -7.32
N ILE A 41 1.26 -10.27 -7.04
CA ILE A 41 0.53 -9.04 -6.69
C ILE A 41 0.59 -8.07 -7.86
N SER A 42 -0.56 -7.86 -8.50
CA SER A 42 -0.77 -6.81 -9.52
C SER A 42 -1.47 -5.61 -8.90
N MET A 43 -1.13 -4.40 -9.34
CA MET A 43 -1.69 -3.13 -8.87
C MET A 43 -2.24 -2.35 -10.06
N ASN A 44 -3.29 -1.57 -9.82
CA ASN A 44 -3.90 -0.77 -10.87
C ASN A 44 -3.13 0.52 -11.17
N ILE A 45 -2.42 1.05 -10.17
CA ILE A 45 -1.50 2.18 -10.29
C ILE A 45 -0.15 1.85 -9.63
N PRO A 46 0.97 2.48 -10.05
CA PRO A 46 2.29 2.18 -9.51
C PRO A 46 2.59 2.97 -8.22
N LEU A 47 1.61 3.07 -7.31
CA LEU A 47 1.73 3.81 -6.05
C LEU A 47 1.60 2.88 -4.85
N MET A 48 2.54 3.05 -3.90
CA MET A 48 2.58 2.36 -2.63
C MET A 48 2.80 3.37 -1.50
N SER A 49 2.07 3.23 -0.39
CA SER A 49 2.32 4.07 0.78
C SER A 49 3.48 3.54 1.64
N ALA A 50 4.23 4.45 2.24
CA ALA A 50 5.38 4.11 3.08
C ALA A 50 4.94 3.41 4.37
N ALA A 51 5.71 2.41 4.81
CA ALA A 51 5.49 1.66 6.05
C ALA A 51 5.93 2.43 7.30
N MET A 52 5.36 3.62 7.50
CA MET A 52 5.67 4.56 8.58
C MET A 52 4.45 4.80 9.46
N ASP A 53 4.66 5.00 10.76
CA ASP A 53 3.61 5.23 11.75
C ASP A 53 2.80 6.49 11.52
N THR A 54 3.44 7.52 10.98
CA THR A 54 2.79 8.78 10.60
C THR A 54 2.13 8.74 9.22
N VAL A 55 2.22 7.62 8.49
CA VAL A 55 1.75 7.52 7.11
C VAL A 55 0.67 6.46 6.96
N THR A 56 0.92 5.21 7.38
CA THR A 56 0.08 4.08 6.97
C THR A 56 -0.40 3.20 8.12
N GLU A 57 -1.62 3.45 8.58
CA GLU A 57 -2.48 2.52 9.31
C GLU A 57 -3.67 2.08 8.42
N ALA A 58 -4.69 1.39 8.97
CA ALA A 58 -5.77 0.80 8.18
C ALA A 58 -6.49 1.79 7.27
N ASN A 59 -6.76 3.01 7.76
CA ASN A 59 -7.47 4.03 6.98
C ASN A 59 -6.72 4.40 5.71
N THR A 60 -5.41 4.68 5.80
CA THR A 60 -4.58 4.97 4.63
C THR A 60 -4.49 3.77 3.70
N ALA A 61 -4.32 2.56 4.24
CA ALA A 61 -4.21 1.35 3.43
C ALA A 61 -5.50 1.03 2.66
N ILE A 62 -6.67 1.24 3.27
CA ILE A 62 -7.98 1.12 2.62
C ILE A 62 -8.10 2.13 1.48
N SER A 63 -7.78 3.41 1.73
CA SER A 63 -7.84 4.46 0.70
C SER A 63 -6.90 4.15 -0.47
N MET A 64 -5.65 3.75 -0.19
CA MET A 64 -4.69 3.35 -1.22
C MET A 64 -5.22 2.20 -2.08
N ALA A 65 -5.82 1.18 -1.46
CA ALA A 65 -6.39 0.05 -2.19
C ALA A 65 -7.57 0.46 -3.08
N ARG A 66 -8.44 1.37 -2.61
CA ARG A 66 -9.58 1.92 -3.37
C ARG A 66 -9.14 2.69 -4.61
N GLU A 67 -8.08 3.47 -4.49
CA GLU A 67 -7.46 4.18 -5.62
C GLU A 67 -6.67 3.23 -6.55
N GLY A 68 -6.56 1.95 -6.20
CA GLY A 68 -5.91 0.92 -7.01
C GLY A 68 -4.42 0.70 -6.73
N GLY A 69 -3.89 1.34 -5.70
CA GLY A 69 -2.53 1.13 -5.18
C GLY A 69 -2.48 0.11 -4.06
N ILE A 70 -1.46 0.19 -3.21
CA ILE A 70 -1.30 -0.67 -2.03
C ILE A 70 -0.79 0.11 -0.82
N GLY A 71 -1.31 -0.21 0.36
CA GLY A 71 -0.79 0.32 1.62
C GLY A 71 0.01 -0.71 2.42
N ILE A 72 1.14 -0.30 2.98
CA ILE A 72 1.96 -1.14 3.86
C ILE A 72 1.83 -0.67 5.31
N ILE A 73 1.17 -1.46 6.15
CA ILE A 73 1.03 -1.15 7.58
C ILE A 73 2.40 -1.19 8.25
N HIS A 74 2.74 -0.10 8.95
CA HIS A 74 4.00 0.00 9.68
C HIS A 74 4.08 -1.02 10.85
N LYS A 75 5.28 -1.22 11.39
CA LYS A 75 5.55 -2.17 12.49
C LYS A 75 5.77 -1.53 13.86
N ASN A 76 5.53 -0.23 14.00
CA ASN A 76 5.71 0.51 15.25
C ASN A 76 4.50 0.33 16.17
N MET A 77 4.12 -0.92 16.43
CA MET A 77 3.01 -1.34 17.28
C MET A 77 3.18 -2.81 17.66
N SER A 78 2.34 -3.32 18.58
CA SER A 78 2.35 -4.75 18.92
C SER A 78 1.87 -5.61 17.74
N ILE A 79 2.25 -6.88 17.72
CA ILE A 79 1.83 -7.83 16.68
C ILE A 79 0.30 -7.93 16.61
N GLU A 80 -0.36 -7.94 17.77
CA GLU A 80 -1.82 -8.03 17.89
C GLU A 80 -2.51 -6.77 17.35
N ARG A 81 -1.90 -5.59 17.54
CA ARG A 81 -2.43 -4.35 16.97
C ARG A 81 -2.23 -4.31 15.46
N GLN A 82 -1.06 -4.73 14.97
CA GLN A 82 -0.80 -4.78 13.53
C GLN A 82 -1.75 -5.74 12.82
N ALA A 83 -1.98 -6.92 13.41
CA ALA A 83 -2.94 -7.90 12.89
C ALA A 83 -4.37 -7.32 12.83
N ARG A 84 -4.79 -6.55 13.85
CA ARG A 84 -6.08 -5.85 13.85
C ARG A 84 -6.17 -4.79 12.74
N GLU A 85 -5.11 -4.03 12.49
CA GLU A 85 -5.09 -3.07 11.37
C GLU A 85 -5.23 -3.79 10.01
N VAL A 86 -4.54 -4.93 9.82
CA VAL A 86 -4.69 -5.74 8.61
C VAL A 86 -6.12 -6.28 8.48
N ASP A 87 -6.70 -6.79 9.56
CA ASP A 87 -8.08 -7.32 9.56
C ASP A 87 -9.10 -6.26 9.14
N LYS A 88 -8.98 -5.03 9.67
CA LYS A 88 -9.80 -3.88 9.25
C LYS A 88 -9.72 -3.64 7.75
N VAL A 89 -8.52 -3.64 7.16
CA VAL A 89 -8.33 -3.45 5.71
C VAL A 89 -8.99 -4.58 4.92
N LYS A 90 -8.80 -5.84 5.35
CA LYS A 90 -9.37 -7.00 4.65
C LYS A 90 -10.90 -7.07 4.72
N LYS A 91 -11.49 -6.54 5.80
CA LYS A 91 -12.95 -6.48 5.99
C LYS A 91 -13.62 -5.27 5.31
N SER A 92 -12.87 -4.22 4.98
CA SER A 92 -13.44 -2.94 4.52
C SER A 92 -14.28 -3.06 3.24
N GLU A 93 -13.93 -3.96 2.32
CA GLU A 93 -14.68 -4.26 1.11
C GLU A 93 -14.64 -5.76 0.84
N SER A 94 -15.53 -6.48 1.49
CA SER A 94 -15.78 -7.89 1.22
C SER A 94 -17.15 -8.02 0.54
N GLY A 95 -17.17 -8.47 -0.72
CA GLY A 95 -18.42 -8.71 -1.47
C GLY A 95 -19.31 -9.78 -0.82
N MET A 96 -18.72 -10.61 0.04
CA MET A 96 -19.39 -11.54 0.95
C MET A 96 -18.72 -11.40 2.32
N ILE A 97 -19.49 -11.12 3.37
CA ILE A 97 -18.95 -10.97 4.74
C ILE A 97 -18.53 -12.35 5.25
N ILE A 98 -17.21 -12.57 5.33
CA ILE A 98 -16.61 -13.76 5.93
C ILE A 98 -16.45 -13.46 7.42
N ASP A 99 -17.07 -14.28 8.28
CA ASP A 99 -17.09 -14.12 9.75
C ASP A 99 -17.89 -12.89 10.25
N PRO A 100 -19.23 -12.90 10.14
CA PRO A 100 -20.06 -11.82 10.64
C PRO A 100 -20.04 -11.75 12.16
N VAL A 101 -20.11 -10.55 12.72
CA VAL A 101 -20.41 -10.36 14.13
C VAL A 101 -21.84 -10.85 14.38
N THR A 102 -21.99 -11.90 15.18
CA THR A 102 -23.29 -12.49 15.57
C THR A 102 -23.56 -12.32 17.04
N MET A 103 -24.85 -12.22 17.42
CA MET A 103 -25.29 -12.11 18.81
C MET A 103 -26.50 -12.99 19.11
N HIS A 104 -26.58 -13.47 20.35
CA HIS A 104 -27.70 -14.25 20.85
C HIS A 104 -28.83 -13.33 21.33
N PRO A 105 -30.12 -13.71 21.20
CA PRO A 105 -31.26 -12.87 21.62
C PRO A 105 -31.22 -12.36 23.07
N GLU A 106 -30.54 -13.09 23.96
CA GLU A 106 -30.45 -12.79 25.39
C GLU A 106 -29.21 -11.94 25.76
N GLN A 107 -28.35 -11.62 24.79
CA GLN A 107 -27.18 -10.78 25.07
C GLN A 107 -27.58 -9.33 25.31
N LYS A 108 -26.91 -8.69 26.26
CA LYS A 108 -27.19 -7.29 26.59
C LYS A 108 -26.69 -6.38 25.47
N ILE A 109 -27.44 -5.33 25.19
CA ILE A 109 -27.04 -4.28 24.22
C ILE A 109 -25.66 -3.69 24.57
N SER A 110 -25.31 -3.60 25.86
CA SER A 110 -23.99 -3.12 26.29
C SER A 110 -22.83 -3.95 25.73
N GLU A 111 -23.01 -5.27 25.55
CA GLU A 111 -21.98 -6.16 25.02
C GLU A 111 -21.73 -5.90 23.52
N VAL A 112 -22.72 -5.35 22.81
CA VAL A 112 -22.59 -4.99 21.39
C VAL A 112 -21.71 -3.77 21.18
N LEU A 113 -21.71 -2.84 22.14
CA LEU A 113 -20.94 -1.59 22.04
C LEU A 113 -19.43 -1.80 22.26
N GLU A 114 -19.02 -2.97 22.74
CA GLU A 114 -17.63 -3.34 22.98
C GLU A 114 -16.98 -4.10 21.81
N VAL A 115 -17.76 -4.45 20.78
CA VAL A 115 -17.33 -5.20 19.58
C VAL A 115 -17.00 -4.24 18.43
#